data_AF-A0A2G2MIF8-F1
#
_entry.id   AF-A0A2G2MIF8-F1
#
_cell.length_a   1.000
_cell.length_b   1.000
_cell.length_c   1.000
_cell.angle_alpha   90.00
_cell.angle_beta   90.00
_cell.angle_gamma   90.00
#
_symmetry.space_group_name_H-M   'P 1'
#
loop_
_entity.id
_entity.type
_entity.pdbx_description
1 polymer ?
#
loop_
_entity_poly.entity_id
_entity_poly.type
_entity_poly.pdbx_seq_one_letter_code
_entity_poly.pdbx_strand_id
1 'polypeptide(L)'
;MRKAFTMIEVTFVILIIGILSSVAAPKLAASRDDGVSTVCVQEVAAFITTTHTTYSRLGYQDFKDLTASQLTNGQVSLTPPSSSENVFINTKVDIVGVDYYCDGSKIIEFVGNVNGGDYVLTVSVEDIDTVEAPIGKAAIAKIKENILGSDDNKTYAL
;
A
#
# COMPACT_ATOMS: atom_id res chain seq x y z
N MET A 1 30.89 -18.41 -46.82
CA MET A 1 31.78 -17.81 -45.80
C MET A 1 30.90 -17.18 -44.73
N ARG A 2 30.96 -17.64 -43.48
CA ARG A 2 30.18 -17.02 -42.39
C ARG A 2 30.97 -15.82 -41.88
N LYS A 3 30.43 -14.60 -42.01
CA LYS A 3 31.00 -13.42 -41.37
C LYS A 3 30.74 -13.56 -39.87
N ALA A 4 31.78 -13.82 -39.09
CA ALA A 4 31.73 -13.64 -37.66
C ALA A 4 31.59 -12.14 -37.36
N PHE A 5 30.78 -11.79 -36.37
CA PHE A 5 30.71 -10.44 -35.82
C PHE A 5 32.13 -10.02 -35.41
N THR A 6 32.54 -8.81 -35.76
CA THR A 6 33.88 -8.33 -35.45
C THR A 6 34.00 -8.05 -33.95
N MET A 7 35.20 -8.24 -33.40
CA MET A 7 35.48 -7.94 -31.98
C MET A 7 35.14 -6.49 -31.62
N ILE A 8 35.28 -5.55 -32.57
CA ILE A 8 35.00 -4.14 -32.35
C ILE A 8 33.49 -3.85 -32.28
N GLU A 9 32.67 -4.54 -33.06
CA GLU A 9 31.21 -4.38 -32.99
C GLU A 9 30.67 -4.88 -31.64
N VAL A 10 31.23 -5.98 -31.11
CA VAL A 10 30.82 -6.53 -29.81
C VAL A 10 31.17 -5.56 -28.67
N THR A 11 32.38 -4.98 -28.68
CA THR A 11 32.79 -4.03 -27.63
C THR A 11 32.01 -2.72 -27.69
N PHE A 12 31.67 -2.23 -28.88
CA PHE A 12 30.87 -1.01 -29.03
C PHE A 12 29.45 -1.18 -28.46
N VAL A 13 28.83 -2.33 -28.70
CA VAL A 13 27.48 -2.63 -28.16
C VAL A 13 27.51 -2.71 -26.64
N ILE A 14 28.48 -3.43 -26.05
CA ILE A 14 28.57 -3.58 -24.59
C ILE A 14 28.85 -2.23 -23.92
N LEU A 15 29.71 -1.39 -24.52
CA LEU A 15 30.00 -0.05 -24.01
C LEU A 15 28.74 0.82 -23.98
N ILE A 16 27.97 0.85 -25.08
CA ILE A 16 26.74 1.63 -25.16
C ILE A 16 25.72 1.15 -24.13
N ILE A 17 25.49 -0.16 -24.03
CA ILE A 17 24.57 -0.74 -23.04
C ILE A 17 25.05 -0.40 -21.62
N GLY A 18 26.35 -0.41 -21.36
CA GLY A 18 26.93 -0.04 -20.07
C GLY A 18 26.61 1.40 -19.66
N ILE A 19 26.83 2.37 -20.56
CA ILE A 19 26.57 3.79 -20.29
C ILE A 19 25.06 4.04 -20.14
N LEU A 20 24.24 3.49 -21.03
CA LEU A 20 22.79 3.66 -20.99
C LEU A 20 22.18 3.03 -19.73
N SER A 21 22.64 1.83 -19.34
CA SER A 21 22.15 1.12 -18.16
C SER A 21 22.44 1.89 -16.88
N SER A 22 23.65 2.46 -16.75
CA SER A 22 24.04 3.24 -15.56
C SER A 22 23.12 4.44 -15.30
N VAL A 23 22.54 5.04 -16.34
CA VAL A 23 21.64 6.19 -16.20
C VAL A 23 20.18 5.76 -16.11
N ALA A 24 19.79 4.70 -16.84
CA ALA A 24 18.42 4.24 -16.90
C ALA A 24 17.98 3.48 -15.62
N ALA A 25 18.84 2.65 -15.04
CA ALA A 25 18.47 1.80 -13.91
C ALA A 25 18.02 2.59 -12.66
N PRO A 26 18.74 3.63 -12.19
CA PRO A 26 18.30 4.40 -11.02
C PRO A 26 16.97 5.12 -11.25
N LYS A 27 16.76 5.64 -12.48
CA LYS A 27 15.53 6.34 -12.85
C LYS A 27 14.31 5.40 -12.90
N LEU A 28 14.51 4.18 -13.40
CA LEU A 28 13.46 3.16 -13.42
C LEU A 28 13.12 2.68 -12.01
N ALA A 29 14.12 2.53 -11.13
CA ALA A 29 13.89 2.18 -9.72
C ALA A 29 13.06 3.25 -9.01
N ALA A 30 13.46 4.53 -9.09
CA ALA A 30 12.70 5.62 -8.48
C ALA A 30 11.25 5.69 -9.01
N SER A 31 11.05 5.56 -10.33
CA SER A 31 9.71 5.57 -10.92
C SER A 31 8.86 4.37 -10.52
N ARG A 32 9.47 3.18 -10.32
CA ARG A 32 8.77 2.01 -9.79
C ARG A 32 8.30 2.27 -8.37
N ASP A 33 9.20 2.77 -7.53
CA ASP A 33 8.93 2.98 -6.11
C ASP A 33 7.85 4.07 -5.90
N ASP A 34 7.88 5.13 -6.70
CA ASP A 34 6.82 6.13 -6.76
C ASP A 34 5.47 5.54 -7.20
N GLY A 35 5.49 4.63 -8.17
CA GLY A 35 4.31 3.90 -8.62
C GLY A 35 3.70 3.03 -7.53
N VAL A 36 4.52 2.22 -6.86
CA VAL A 36 4.08 1.32 -5.78
C VAL A 36 3.51 2.12 -4.61
N SER A 37 4.18 3.19 -4.17
CA SER A 37 3.65 4.04 -3.08
C SER A 37 2.29 4.65 -3.43
N THR A 38 2.09 5.03 -4.70
CA THR A 38 0.82 5.61 -5.16
C THR A 38 -0.30 4.57 -5.18
N VAL A 39 0.01 3.33 -5.59
CA VAL A 39 -0.96 2.22 -5.51
C VAL A 39 -1.34 1.96 -4.06
N CYS A 40 -0.39 1.95 -3.13
CA CYS A 40 -0.68 1.77 -1.70
C CYS A 40 -1.63 2.84 -1.16
N VAL A 41 -1.41 4.12 -1.53
CA VAL A 41 -2.30 5.23 -1.13
C VAL A 41 -3.71 5.03 -1.71
N GLN A 42 -3.80 4.59 -2.97
CA GLN A 42 -5.08 4.35 -3.63
C GLN A 42 -5.86 3.19 -2.99
N GLU A 43 -5.20 2.09 -2.63
CA GLU A 43 -5.83 0.96 -1.96
C GLU A 43 -6.39 1.35 -0.59
N VAL A 44 -5.64 2.14 0.18
CA VAL A 44 -6.09 2.69 1.47
C VAL A 44 -7.33 3.58 1.30
N ALA A 45 -7.28 4.52 0.35
CA ALA A 45 -8.41 5.41 0.08
C ALA A 45 -9.66 4.66 -0.41
N ALA A 46 -9.45 3.65 -1.27
CA ALA A 46 -10.51 2.77 -1.75
C ALA A 46 -11.14 2.00 -0.59
N PHE A 47 -10.32 1.43 0.31
CA PHE A 47 -10.80 0.68 1.46
C PHE A 47 -11.67 1.51 2.40
N ILE A 48 -11.28 2.75 2.69
CA ILE A 48 -12.09 3.67 3.51
C ILE A 48 -13.46 3.91 2.84
N THR A 49 -13.46 4.13 1.52
CA THR A 49 -14.68 4.42 0.75
C THR A 49 -15.61 3.20 0.66
N THR A 50 -15.07 2.00 0.41
CA THR A 50 -15.85 0.76 0.35
C THR A 50 -16.39 0.38 1.72
N THR A 51 -15.63 0.61 2.79
CA THR A 51 -16.06 0.45 4.18
C THR A 51 -17.26 1.35 4.46
N HIS A 52 -17.16 2.64 4.15
CA HIS A 52 -18.25 3.59 4.37
C HIS A 52 -19.51 3.22 3.60
N THR A 53 -19.38 2.96 2.30
CA THR A 53 -20.53 2.62 1.46
C THR A 53 -21.17 1.30 1.89
N THR A 54 -20.37 0.31 2.31
CA THR A 54 -20.88 -0.97 2.80
C THR A 54 -21.59 -0.83 4.14
N TYR A 55 -21.04 -0.05 5.07
CA TYR A 55 -21.68 0.25 6.35
C TYR A 55 -23.04 0.92 6.15
N SER A 56 -23.11 1.95 5.29
CA SER A 56 -24.37 2.65 4.98
C SER A 56 -25.44 1.75 4.34
N ARG A 57 -25.02 0.64 3.71
CA ARG A 57 -25.92 -0.30 3.03
C ARG A 57 -26.43 -1.41 3.94
N LEU A 58 -25.61 -1.89 4.87
CA LEU A 58 -25.90 -3.07 5.69
C LEU A 58 -26.28 -2.71 7.13
N GLY A 59 -25.84 -1.56 7.63
CA GLY A 59 -25.93 -1.20 9.03
C GLY A 59 -24.98 -2.00 9.92
N TYR A 60 -24.86 -1.60 11.19
CA TYR A 60 -23.82 -2.13 12.10
C TYR A 60 -23.87 -3.65 12.32
N GLN A 61 -25.06 -4.24 12.47
CA GLN A 61 -25.18 -5.65 12.88
C GLN A 61 -24.59 -6.63 11.87
N ASP A 62 -24.76 -6.36 10.59
CA ASP A 62 -24.20 -7.18 9.52
C ASP A 62 -22.78 -6.74 9.16
N PHE A 63 -22.45 -5.47 9.40
CA PHE A 63 -21.15 -4.89 9.09
C PHE A 63 -20.03 -5.39 10.04
N LYS A 64 -20.31 -5.52 11.34
CA LYS A 64 -19.30 -5.87 12.37
C LYS A 64 -18.56 -7.18 12.12
N ASP A 65 -19.17 -8.10 11.37
CA ASP A 65 -18.63 -9.43 11.08
C ASP A 65 -17.91 -9.51 9.73
N LEU A 66 -17.91 -8.42 8.94
CA LEU A 66 -17.21 -8.37 7.66
C LEU A 66 -15.70 -8.29 7.85
N THR A 67 -14.99 -8.99 6.99
CA THR A 67 -13.51 -9.00 6.96
C THR A 67 -12.96 -8.21 5.77
N ALA A 68 -11.66 -7.94 5.80
CA ALA A 68 -10.98 -7.22 4.72
C ALA A 68 -11.26 -7.81 3.32
N SER A 69 -11.32 -9.15 3.18
CA SER A 69 -11.63 -9.82 1.90
C SER A 69 -13.00 -9.50 1.30
N GLN A 70 -13.93 -8.98 2.11
CA GLN A 70 -15.26 -8.59 1.65
C GLN A 70 -15.37 -7.09 1.36
N LEU A 71 -14.36 -6.31 1.76
CA LEU A 71 -14.36 -4.85 1.73
C LEU A 71 -13.27 -4.28 0.81
N THR A 72 -12.29 -5.07 0.40
CA THR A 72 -11.22 -4.66 -0.50
C THR A 72 -11.24 -5.42 -1.82
N ASN A 73 -10.77 -4.75 -2.88
CA ASN A 73 -10.41 -5.39 -4.15
C ASN A 73 -8.89 -5.67 -4.24
N GLY A 74 -8.12 -5.25 -3.23
CA GLY A 74 -6.69 -5.51 -3.12
C GLY A 74 -6.38 -6.94 -2.69
N GLN A 75 -5.09 -7.28 -2.62
CA GLN A 75 -4.67 -8.60 -2.14
C GLN A 75 -4.93 -8.74 -0.64
N VAL A 76 -5.28 -9.95 -0.22
CA VAL A 76 -5.63 -10.25 1.17
C VAL A 76 -4.89 -11.50 1.62
N SER A 77 -4.28 -11.44 2.80
CA SER A 77 -3.56 -12.55 3.43
C SER A 77 -4.06 -12.78 4.85
N LEU A 78 -3.82 -13.98 5.38
CA LEU A 78 -4.09 -14.31 6.77
C LEU A 78 -2.91 -13.99 7.70
N THR A 79 -1.73 -13.75 7.12
CA THR A 79 -0.49 -13.51 7.86
C THR A 79 0.28 -12.33 7.27
N PRO A 80 1.10 -11.63 8.08
CA PRO A 80 2.02 -10.62 7.58
C PRO A 80 2.85 -11.15 6.40
N PRO A 81 3.00 -10.38 5.31
CA PRO A 81 3.81 -10.78 4.16
C PRO A 81 5.29 -10.88 4.57
N SER A 82 6.00 -11.85 4.00
CA SER A 82 7.46 -11.98 4.12
C SER A 82 8.21 -11.45 2.89
N SER A 83 7.47 -10.91 1.93
CA SER A 83 7.90 -10.38 0.64
C SER A 83 7.46 -8.92 0.49
N SER A 84 7.95 -8.25 -0.55
CA SER A 84 7.58 -6.89 -0.96
C SER A 84 6.17 -6.82 -1.57
N GLU A 85 5.18 -7.31 -0.83
CA GLU A 85 3.78 -7.38 -1.24
C GLU A 85 2.93 -6.29 -0.57
N ASN A 86 1.89 -5.88 -1.30
CA ASN A 86 0.87 -4.94 -0.84
C ASN A 86 -0.38 -5.74 -0.45
N VAL A 87 -0.70 -5.82 0.83
CA VAL A 87 -1.66 -6.81 1.34
C VAL A 87 -2.44 -6.28 2.53
N PHE A 88 -3.75 -6.55 2.54
CA PHE A 88 -4.59 -6.43 3.73
C PHE A 88 -4.58 -7.74 4.53
N ILE A 89 -4.50 -7.64 5.86
CA ILE A 89 -4.70 -8.79 6.74
C ILE A 89 -6.20 -9.04 6.89
N ASN A 90 -6.62 -10.30 6.70
CA ASN A 90 -8.04 -10.67 6.68
C ASN A 90 -8.67 -10.76 8.06
N THR A 91 -8.72 -9.64 8.76
CA THR A 91 -9.37 -9.50 10.06
C THR A 91 -10.66 -8.71 9.92
N LYS A 92 -11.45 -8.69 11.00
CA LYS A 92 -12.70 -7.92 11.05
C LYS A 92 -12.39 -6.44 11.17
N VAL A 93 -13.11 -5.60 10.45
CA VAL A 93 -12.90 -4.14 10.45
C VAL A 93 -13.38 -3.46 11.74
N ASP A 94 -14.18 -4.15 12.54
CA ASP A 94 -14.61 -3.69 13.87
C ASP A 94 -13.43 -3.66 14.88
N ILE A 95 -13.66 -4.00 16.15
CA ILE A 95 -12.69 -3.81 17.25
C ILE A 95 -11.33 -4.50 17.01
N VAL A 96 -11.30 -5.56 16.20
CA VAL A 96 -10.06 -6.30 15.86
C VAL A 96 -9.14 -5.47 14.96
N GLY A 97 -9.71 -4.68 14.07
CA GLY A 97 -9.02 -3.88 13.08
C GLY A 97 -8.37 -4.68 11.95
N VAL A 98 -8.04 -3.99 10.86
CA VAL A 98 -7.38 -4.51 9.65
C VAL A 98 -6.04 -3.82 9.46
N ASP A 99 -4.99 -4.62 9.33
CA ASP A 99 -3.66 -4.12 8.98
C ASP A 99 -3.49 -4.09 7.47
N TYR A 100 -2.84 -3.06 6.98
CA TYR A 100 -2.40 -2.97 5.59
C TYR A 100 -0.89 -2.82 5.50
N TYR A 101 -0.30 -3.67 4.67
CA TYR A 101 1.11 -3.73 4.37
C TYR A 101 1.36 -3.15 2.99
N CYS A 102 2.40 -2.34 2.87
CA CYS A 102 2.91 -1.81 1.60
C CYS A 102 4.39 -2.17 1.51
N ASP A 103 4.79 -2.81 0.41
CA ASP A 103 6.16 -3.28 0.20
C ASP A 103 6.68 -4.13 1.38
N GLY A 104 5.81 -4.99 1.94
CA GLY A 104 6.16 -5.88 3.04
C GLY A 104 6.19 -5.25 4.44
N SER A 105 5.98 -3.93 4.56
CA SER A 105 5.93 -3.24 5.86
C SER A 105 4.51 -2.85 6.24
N LYS A 106 4.11 -3.04 7.51
CA LYS A 106 2.85 -2.50 8.04
C LYS A 106 2.92 -0.97 7.96
N ILE A 107 1.93 -0.36 7.32
CA ILE A 107 1.88 1.11 7.19
C ILE A 107 0.59 1.72 7.72
N ILE A 108 -0.50 0.96 7.77
CA ILE A 108 -1.81 1.44 8.19
C ILE A 108 -2.48 0.36 9.04
N GLU A 109 -3.21 0.82 10.06
CA GLU A 109 -4.16 0.04 10.83
C GLU A 109 -5.53 0.73 10.76
N PHE A 110 -6.56 -0.03 10.39
CA PHE A 110 -7.95 0.40 10.37
C PHE A 110 -8.66 -0.20 11.56
N VAL A 111 -9.20 0.59 12.49
CA VAL A 111 -9.91 0.07 13.66
C VAL A 111 -11.31 0.67 13.73
N GLY A 112 -12.31 -0.20 13.78
CA GLY A 112 -13.69 0.15 14.00
C GLY A 112 -14.06 0.21 15.47
N ASN A 113 -14.93 1.15 15.84
CA ASN A 113 -15.52 1.19 17.18
C ASN A 113 -16.95 1.73 17.11
N VAL A 114 -17.77 1.42 18.11
CA VAL A 114 -19.10 2.02 18.31
C VAL A 114 -19.03 3.02 19.45
N ASN A 115 -19.20 4.30 19.13
CA ASN A 115 -19.23 5.37 20.12
C ASN A 115 -20.64 5.93 20.22
N GLY A 116 -21.38 5.57 21.27
CA GLY A 116 -22.69 6.15 21.56
C GLY A 116 -23.81 5.79 20.57
N GLY A 117 -23.62 4.77 19.73
CA GLY A 117 -24.59 4.30 18.74
C GLY A 117 -24.14 4.51 17.30
N ASP A 118 -23.18 5.39 17.07
CA ASP A 118 -22.58 5.63 15.76
C ASP A 118 -21.30 4.79 15.61
N TYR A 119 -21.12 4.20 14.44
CA TYR A 119 -19.92 3.47 14.10
C TYR A 119 -18.86 4.45 13.60
N VAL A 120 -17.65 4.31 14.12
CA VAL A 120 -16.50 5.13 13.73
C VAL A 120 -15.38 4.24 13.25
N LEU A 121 -14.76 4.63 12.14
CA LEU A 121 -13.56 4.00 11.62
C LEU A 121 -12.37 4.92 11.90
N THR A 122 -11.42 4.46 12.71
CA THR A 122 -10.16 5.17 12.93
C THR A 122 -9.11 4.56 12.02
N VAL A 123 -8.46 5.41 11.23
CA VAL A 123 -7.33 5.04 10.37
C VAL A 123 -6.09 5.61 10.99
N SER A 124 -5.15 4.75 11.35
CA SER A 124 -3.88 5.11 11.97
C SER A 124 -2.73 4.71 11.06
N VAL A 125 -1.74 5.58 10.91
CA VAL A 125 -0.45 5.20 10.30
C VAL A 125 0.46 4.57 11.34
N GLU A 126 1.32 3.67 10.87
CA GLU A 126 2.48 3.25 11.63
C GLU A 126 3.48 4.42 11.77
N ASP A 127 4.28 4.40 12.84
CA ASP A 127 5.36 5.37 13.00
C ASP A 127 6.34 5.27 11.82
N ILE A 128 6.61 6.40 11.16
CA ILE A 128 7.46 6.44 9.97
C ILE A 128 8.90 6.01 10.28
N ASP A 129 9.33 6.12 11.53
CA ASP A 129 10.67 5.76 11.97
C ASP A 129 10.83 4.26 12.21
N THR A 130 9.74 3.51 12.44
CA THR A 130 9.78 2.04 12.63
C THR A 130 9.69 1.28 11.30
N VAL A 131 9.24 1.94 10.22
CA VAL A 131 9.14 1.35 8.89
C VAL A 131 10.50 1.39 8.19
N GLU A 132 11.14 0.23 7.96
CA GLU A 132 12.46 0.20 7.31
C GLU A 132 12.38 0.44 5.79
N ALA A 133 11.26 0.07 5.15
CA ALA A 133 11.11 0.15 3.70
C ALA A 133 10.91 1.60 3.20
N PRO A 134 11.72 2.09 2.24
CA PRO A 134 11.61 3.46 1.73
C PRO A 134 10.28 3.74 1.03
N ILE A 135 9.71 2.73 0.36
CA ILE A 135 8.40 2.83 -0.29
C ILE A 135 7.29 3.03 0.75
N GLY A 136 7.35 2.29 1.86
CA GLY A 136 6.41 2.41 2.97
C GLY A 136 6.42 3.81 3.59
N LYS A 137 7.62 4.38 3.82
CA LYS A 137 7.76 5.77 4.30
C LYS A 137 7.13 6.79 3.35
N ALA A 138 7.39 6.65 2.05
CA ALA A 138 6.81 7.53 1.04
C ALA A 138 5.28 7.42 0.98
N ALA A 139 4.74 6.22 1.12
CA ALA A 139 3.30 5.99 1.19
C ALA A 139 2.68 6.63 2.45
N ILE A 140 3.27 6.42 3.63
CA ILE A 140 2.81 7.03 4.89
C ILE A 140 2.76 8.56 4.77
N ALA A 141 3.82 9.19 4.26
CA ALA A 141 3.86 10.64 4.07
C ALA A 141 2.70 11.14 3.19
N LYS A 142 2.46 10.47 2.05
CA LYS A 142 1.35 10.80 1.14
C LYS A 142 -0.02 10.57 1.79
N ILE A 143 -0.18 9.52 2.60
CA ILE A 143 -1.43 9.22 3.32
C ILE A 143 -1.69 10.27 4.40
N LYS A 144 -0.68 10.63 5.19
CA LYS A 144 -0.79 11.69 6.20
C LYS A 144 -1.28 12.99 5.59
N GLU A 145 -0.65 13.43 4.50
CA GLU A 145 -1.00 14.68 3.84
C GLU A 145 -2.39 14.63 3.18
N ASN A 146 -2.69 13.60 2.39
CA ASN A 146 -3.86 13.60 1.52
C ASN A 146 -5.12 12.98 2.14
N ILE A 147 -4.98 12.13 3.15
CA ILE A 147 -6.09 11.37 3.74
C ILE A 147 -6.32 11.81 5.19
N LEU A 148 -5.26 11.85 6.00
CA LEU A 148 -5.37 12.09 7.43
C LEU A 148 -5.34 13.57 7.83
N GLY A 149 -4.90 14.48 6.95
CA GLY A 149 -4.88 15.91 7.25
C GLY A 149 -3.66 16.35 8.07
N SER A 150 -2.55 15.63 7.95
CA SER A 150 -1.25 15.83 8.64
C SER A 150 -1.14 15.26 10.06
N ASP A 151 -2.17 14.57 10.55
CA ASP A 151 -2.13 13.80 11.81
C ASP A 151 -1.77 12.33 11.57
N ASP A 152 -1.32 11.64 12.63
CA ASP A 152 -0.99 10.21 12.60
C ASP A 152 -2.22 9.31 12.54
N ASN A 153 -3.39 9.85 12.91
CA ASN A 153 -4.64 9.14 12.79
C ASN A 153 -5.78 10.08 12.41
N LYS A 154 -6.85 9.49 11.89
CA LYS A 154 -8.10 10.21 11.64
C LYS A 154 -9.28 9.28 11.82
N THR A 155 -10.29 9.77 12.54
CA THR A 155 -11.55 9.06 12.74
C THR A 155 -12.62 9.57 11.79
N TYR A 156 -13.26 8.63 11.10
CA TYR A 156 -14.38 8.85 10.20
C TYR A 156 -15.65 8.33 10.86
N ALA A 157 -16.66 9.19 11.00
CA ALA A 157 -18.00 8.76 11.36
C ALA A 157 -18.67 8.13 10.13
N LEU A 158 -19.27 6.95 10.30
CA LEU A 158 -19.86 6.15 9.24
C LEU A 158 -21.39 6.07 9.33
#